data_AF-A0A9D2JVH7-F1
#
_entry.id   AF-A0A9D2JVH7-F1
#
_cell.length_a   1.000
_cell.length_b   1.000
_cell.length_c   1.000
_cell.angle_alpha   90.00
_cell.angle_beta   90.00
_cell.angle_gamma   90.00
#
_symmetry.space_group_name_H-M   'P 1'
#
loop_
_entity.id
_entity.type
_entity.pdbx_description
1 polymer ?
#
loop_
_entity_poly.entity_id
_entity_poly.type
_entity_poly.pdbx_seq_one_letter_code
_entity_poly.pdbx_strand_id
1 'polypeptide(L)'
;MATLKDIAKLANVSSATVSRVLNKDKTLSVGEETRHRILTVAEELGYEKHKRNTNITQERQKIAIVQWYSEQEELNDLYYYSIRIGLEKRAQELGYDVVRYFNNDILTISESVSGIIAIGK
;
A
#
# COMPACT_ATOMS: atom_id res chain seq x y z
N MET A 1 12.99 -15.01 8.15
CA MET A 1 12.78 -13.94 7.16
C MET A 1 14.07 -13.18 6.99
N ALA A 2 14.59 -13.10 5.77
CA ALA A 2 15.77 -12.29 5.48
C ALA A 2 15.47 -10.80 5.77
N THR A 3 16.42 -10.10 6.37
CA THR A 3 16.29 -8.67 6.67
C THR A 3 17.25 -7.84 5.81
N LEU A 4 16.98 -6.53 5.70
CA LEU A 4 17.92 -5.60 5.07
C LEU A 4 19.32 -5.63 5.69
N LYS A 5 19.46 -6.01 6.98
CA LYS A 5 20.76 -6.14 7.65
C LYS A 5 21.53 -7.37 7.17
N ASP A 6 20.82 -8.46 6.86
CA ASP A 6 21.45 -9.70 6.38
C ASP A 6 22.00 -9.50 4.96
N ILE A 7 21.21 -8.86 4.10
CA ILE A 7 21.65 -8.47 2.75
C ILE A 7 22.83 -7.50 2.82
N ALA A 8 22.78 -6.51 3.72
CA ALA A 8 23.85 -5.53 3.89
C ALA A 8 25.18 -6.16 4.29
N LYS A 9 25.15 -7.14 5.21
CA LYS A 9 26.35 -7.89 5.64
C LYS A 9 26.95 -8.68 4.48
N LEU A 10 26.14 -9.42 3.74
CA LEU A 10 26.62 -10.26 2.63
C LEU A 10 27.07 -9.44 1.42
N ALA A 11 26.39 -8.33 1.12
CA ALA A 11 26.76 -7.44 0.03
C ALA A 11 27.86 -6.43 0.41
N ASN A 12 28.36 -6.46 1.65
CA ASN A 12 29.38 -5.56 2.20
C ASN A 12 29.05 -4.06 2.01
N VAL A 13 27.83 -3.66 2.36
CA VAL A 13 27.34 -2.28 2.25
C VAL A 13 26.51 -1.90 3.46
N SER A 14 26.10 -0.63 3.57
CA SER A 14 25.16 -0.22 4.62
C SER A 14 23.74 -0.69 4.34
N SER A 15 22.94 -0.93 5.39
CA SER A 15 21.51 -1.26 5.24
C SER A 15 20.72 -0.13 4.57
N ALA A 16 21.16 1.12 4.70
CA ALA A 16 20.58 2.26 4.00
C ALA A 16 20.83 2.18 2.49
N THR A 17 22.03 1.78 2.07
CA THR A 17 22.38 1.54 0.68
C THR A 17 21.51 0.43 0.09
N VAL A 18 21.40 -0.72 0.77
CA VAL A 18 20.53 -1.83 0.34
C VAL A 18 19.09 -1.35 0.18
N SER A 19 18.55 -0.64 1.18
CA SER A 19 17.18 -0.12 1.13
C SER A 19 16.95 0.76 -0.09
N ARG A 20 17.84 1.74 -0.34
CA ARG A 20 17.73 2.67 -1.47
C ARG A 20 17.90 1.97 -2.82
N VAL A 21 18.81 1.00 -2.93
CA VAL A 21 18.98 0.19 -4.15
C VAL A 21 17.72 -0.64 -4.45
N LEU A 22 17.18 -1.36 -3.46
CA LEU A 22 15.94 -2.13 -3.60
C LEU A 22 14.70 -1.24 -3.81
N ASN A 23 14.75 0.03 -3.39
CA ASN A 23 13.72 1.04 -3.62
C ASN A 23 13.88 1.79 -4.96
N LYS A 24 14.90 1.49 -5.77
CA LYS A 24 15.19 2.18 -7.04
C LYS A 24 15.32 3.71 -6.88
N ASP A 25 15.95 4.15 -5.78
CA ASP A 25 16.23 5.56 -5.54
C ASP A 25 17.16 6.12 -6.63
N LYS A 26 16.67 7.10 -7.42
CA LYS A 26 17.40 7.73 -8.53
C LYS A 26 18.50 8.69 -8.06
N THR A 27 18.46 9.13 -6.80
CA THR A 27 19.47 10.05 -6.24
C THR A 27 20.69 9.30 -5.72
N LEU A 28 20.57 7.99 -5.50
CA LEU A 28 21.68 7.15 -5.07
C LEU A 28 22.46 6.63 -6.29
N SER A 29 23.68 7.11 -6.44
CA SER A 29 24.66 6.51 -7.35
C SER A 29 25.45 5.42 -6.61
N VAL A 30 25.31 4.18 -7.07
CA VAL A 30 26.13 3.03 -6.65
C VAL A 30 26.73 2.42 -7.90
N GLY A 31 27.94 1.85 -7.78
CA GLY A 31 28.54 1.10 -8.89
C GLY A 31 27.64 -0.08 -9.30
N GLU A 32 27.63 -0.37 -10.59
CA GLU A 32 26.81 -1.46 -11.16
C GLU A 32 27.15 -2.82 -10.52
N GLU A 33 28.42 -3.08 -10.23
CA GLU A 33 28.86 -4.27 -9.50
C GLU A 33 28.21 -4.38 -8.11
N THR A 34 28.15 -3.27 -7.37
CA THR A 34 27.54 -3.22 -6.03
C THR A 34 26.03 -3.41 -6.12
N ARG A 35 25.38 -2.79 -7.13
CA ARG A 35 23.96 -2.98 -7.40
C ARG A 35 23.65 -4.44 -7.70
N HIS A 36 24.42 -5.07 -8.58
CA HIS A 36 24.26 -6.48 -8.94
C HIS A 36 24.41 -7.37 -7.70
N ARG A 37 25.48 -7.18 -6.91
CA ARG A 37 25.70 -7.95 -5.68
C ARG A 37 24.54 -7.85 -4.69
N ILE A 38 23.98 -6.66 -4.49
CA ILE A 38 22.81 -6.46 -3.62
C ILE A 38 21.58 -7.23 -4.12
N LEU A 39 21.33 -7.20 -5.44
CA LEU A 39 20.18 -7.87 -6.05
C LEU A 39 20.32 -9.40 -5.98
N THR A 40 21.49 -9.94 -6.30
CA THR A 40 21.78 -11.39 -6.22
C THR A 40 21.60 -11.90 -4.78
N VAL A 41 22.19 -11.23 -3.80
CA VAL A 41 22.06 -11.62 -2.38
C VAL A 41 20.62 -11.55 -1.91
N ALA A 42 19.86 -10.54 -2.35
CA ALA A 42 18.45 -10.44 -2.00
C ALA A 42 17.62 -11.59 -2.57
N GLU A 43 17.92 -12.02 -3.81
CA GLU A 43 17.28 -13.17 -4.46
C GLU A 43 17.63 -14.50 -3.79
N GLU A 44 18.92 -14.75 -3.51
CA GLU A 44 19.40 -15.96 -2.82
C GLU A 44 18.79 -16.12 -1.43
N LEU A 45 18.60 -15.01 -0.72
CA LEU A 45 17.97 -15.01 0.60
C LEU A 45 16.44 -15.09 0.56
N GLY A 46 15.83 -15.12 -0.64
CA GLY A 46 14.38 -15.06 -0.81
C GLY A 46 13.78 -13.81 -0.16
N TYR A 47 14.49 -12.68 -0.23
CA TYR A 47 14.02 -11.43 0.36
C TYR A 47 12.80 -10.91 -0.39
N GLU A 48 11.62 -11.16 0.17
CA GLU A 48 10.43 -10.43 -0.22
C GLU A 48 10.39 -9.10 0.52
N LYS A 49 10.28 -8.03 -0.27
CA LYS A 49 10.03 -6.69 0.26
C LYS A 49 8.62 -6.66 0.85
N HIS A 50 8.49 -6.99 2.12
CA HIS A 50 7.30 -6.63 2.87
C HIS A 50 7.19 -5.11 2.81
N LYS A 51 6.12 -4.58 2.22
CA LYS A 51 5.73 -3.18 2.35
C LYS A 51 5.55 -2.94 3.85
N ARG A 52 6.64 -2.53 4.51
CA ARG A 52 6.58 -2.10 5.90
C ARG A 52 5.82 -0.79 5.84
N ASN A 53 4.54 -0.82 6.19
CA ASN A 53 3.74 0.37 6.39
C ASN A 53 4.50 1.23 7.40
N THR A 54 5.20 2.25 6.95
CA THR A 54 6.00 3.16 7.77
C THR A 54 5.13 4.12 8.58
N ASN A 55 3.88 3.76 8.85
CA ASN A 55 2.98 4.56 9.66
C ASN A 55 3.27 4.25 11.12
N ILE A 56 4.35 4.86 11.59
CA ILE A 56 4.57 5.26 12.98
C ILE A 56 3.25 5.90 13.44
N THR A 57 2.49 5.22 14.31
CA THR A 57 1.49 5.77 15.26
C THR A 57 0.82 7.10 14.88
N GLN A 58 0.39 7.27 13.63
CA GLN A 58 -0.56 8.28 13.23
C GLN A 58 -1.88 7.56 13.14
N GLU A 59 -2.91 8.09 13.78
CA GLU A 59 -4.28 7.60 13.60
C GLU A 59 -4.52 7.45 12.09
N ARG A 60 -4.88 6.24 11.69
CA ARG A 60 -5.13 5.95 10.28
C ARG A 60 -6.30 6.82 9.85
N GLN A 61 -6.03 7.74 8.93
CA GLN A 61 -7.04 8.60 8.37
C GLN A 61 -8.12 7.75 7.70
N LYS A 62 -9.38 8.14 7.86
CA LYS A 62 -10.53 7.41 7.34
C LYS A 62 -11.00 8.03 6.03
N ILE A 63 -11.30 7.21 5.04
CA ILE A 63 -11.96 7.64 3.80
C ILE A 63 -13.34 6.99 3.75
N ALA A 64 -14.36 7.78 3.41
CA ALA A 64 -15.70 7.27 3.15
C ALA A 64 -15.84 6.83 1.69
N ILE A 65 -16.38 5.63 1.46
CA ILE A 65 -16.88 5.21 0.15
C ILE A 65 -18.39 5.29 0.20
N VAL A 66 -18.98 6.14 -0.63
CA VAL A 66 -20.44 6.27 -0.76
C VAL A 66 -20.88 5.52 -2.00
N GLN A 67 -21.79 4.57 -1.84
CA GLN A 67 -22.25 3.70 -2.92
C GLN A 67 -23.71 3.98 -3.24
N TRP A 68 -24.02 4.10 -4.53
CA TRP A 68 -25.39 4.32 -4.99
C TRP A 68 -26.25 3.05 -4.93
N TYR A 69 -25.62 1.90 -5.14
CA TYR A 69 -26.26 0.59 -5.15
C TYR A 69 -26.31 0.00 -3.74
N SER A 70 -27.43 -0.64 -3.40
CA SER A 70 -27.52 -1.48 -2.20
C SER A 70 -26.57 -2.69 -2.29
N GLU A 71 -26.28 -3.30 -1.15
CA GLU A 71 -25.48 -4.53 -1.08
C GLU A 71 -26.07 -5.66 -1.95
N GLN A 72 -27.40 -5.72 -2.08
CA GLN A 72 -28.06 -6.71 -2.95
C GLN A 72 -27.88 -6.41 -4.45
N GLU A 73 -27.87 -5.14 -4.84
CA GLU A 73 -27.63 -4.74 -6.24
C GLU A 73 -26.16 -4.91 -6.63
N GLU A 74 -25.22 -4.66 -5.71
CA GLU A 74 -23.78 -4.89 -5.93
C GLU A 74 -23.47 -6.36 -6.25
N LEU A 75 -24.19 -7.30 -5.64
CA LEU A 75 -24.06 -8.73 -5.94
C LEU A 75 -24.50 -9.09 -7.36
N ASN A 76 -25.36 -8.29 -7.98
CA ASN A 76 -25.84 -8.50 -9.33
C ASN A 76 -24.98 -7.79 -10.40
N ASP A 77 -24.14 -6.82 -10.00
CA ASP A 77 -23.28 -6.06 -10.90
C ASP A 77 -21.80 -6.09 -10.46
N LEU A 78 -21.03 -7.01 -11.06
CA LEU A 78 -19.60 -7.17 -10.83
C LEU A 78 -18.77 -5.91 -11.14
N TYR A 79 -19.30 -4.96 -11.93
CA TYR A 79 -18.57 -3.74 -12.30
C TYR A 79 -18.25 -2.87 -11.09
N TYR A 80 -19.28 -2.52 -10.29
CA TYR A 80 -19.11 -1.67 -9.11
C TYR A 80 -18.39 -2.40 -7.97
N TYR A 81 -18.62 -3.70 -7.82
CA TYR A 81 -17.85 -4.56 -6.91
C TYR A 81 -16.34 -4.46 -7.19
N SER A 82 -15.95 -4.56 -8.46
CA SER A 82 -14.55 -4.49 -8.88
C SER A 82 -13.91 -3.14 -8.56
N ILE A 83 -14.64 -2.04 -8.79
CA ILE A 83 -14.17 -0.69 -8.47
C ILE A 83 -13.99 -0.53 -6.96
N ARG A 84 -14.97 -0.95 -6.15
CA ARG A 84 -14.90 -0.88 -4.69
C ARG A 84 -13.70 -1.65 -4.15
N ILE A 85 -13.51 -2.90 -4.58
CA ILE A 85 -12.38 -3.73 -4.15
C ILE A 85 -11.03 -3.10 -4.54
N GLY A 86 -10.93 -2.55 -5.75
CA GLY A 86 -9.72 -1.83 -6.19
C GLY A 86 -9.41 -0.63 -5.31
N LEU A 87 -10.43 0.14 -4.94
CA LEU A 87 -10.31 1.31 -4.08
C LEU A 87 -9.91 0.92 -2.65
N GLU A 88 -10.58 -0.06 -2.05
CA GLU A 88 -10.26 -0.57 -0.72
C GLU A 88 -8.83 -1.08 -0.62
N LYS A 89 -8.40 -1.87 -1.61
CA LYS A 89 -7.03 -2.37 -1.68
C LYS A 89 -6.04 -1.21 -1.74
N ARG A 90 -6.29 -0.20 -2.58
CA ARG A 90 -5.39 0.95 -2.72
C ARG A 90 -5.35 1.80 -1.45
N ALA A 91 -6.50 2.02 -0.80
CA ALA A 91 -6.60 2.75 0.47
C ALA A 91 -5.81 2.03 1.57
N GLN A 92 -5.96 0.71 1.69
CA GLN A 92 -5.22 -0.11 2.64
C GLN A 92 -3.70 -0.09 2.38
N GLU A 93 -3.27 -0.16 1.11
CA GLU A 93 -1.85 -0.05 0.73
C GLU A 93 -1.24 1.32 1.06
N LEU A 94 -2.06 2.36 1.11
CA LEU A 94 -1.67 3.72 1.49
C LEU A 94 -1.82 3.98 3.00
N GLY A 95 -2.35 3.01 3.76
CA GLY A 95 -2.51 3.11 5.21
C GLY A 95 -3.77 3.82 5.68
N TYR A 96 -4.74 4.06 4.80
CA TYR A 96 -6.06 4.58 5.17
C TYR A 96 -6.97 3.46 5.70
N ASP A 97 -7.91 3.83 6.55
CA ASP A 97 -9.05 2.99 6.90
C ASP A 97 -10.26 3.39 6.03
N VAL A 98 -11.07 2.40 5.66
CA VAL A 98 -12.23 2.62 4.79
C VAL A 98 -13.50 2.41 5.59
N VAL A 99 -14.45 3.35 5.45
CA VAL A 99 -15.80 3.23 5.96
C VAL A 99 -16.77 3.29 4.79
N ARG A 100 -17.73 2.37 4.74
CA ARG A 100 -18.71 2.28 3.64
C ARG A 100 -20.01 2.94 4.06
N TYR A 101 -20.61 3.67 3.14
CA TYR A 101 -21.92 4.27 3.26
C TYR A 101 -22.71 3.97 1.99
N PHE A 102 -24.02 3.88 2.13
CA PHE A 102 -24.95 3.78 1.01
C PHE A 102 -25.67 5.12 0.82
N ASN A 103 -26.25 5.34 -0.36
CA ASN A 103 -26.89 6.61 -0.72
C ASN A 103 -27.93 7.08 0.32
N ASN A 104 -28.65 6.15 0.95
CA ASN A 104 -29.63 6.48 1.98
C ASN A 104 -29.01 6.99 3.29
N ASP A 105 -27.71 6.77 3.51
CA ASP A 105 -27.01 7.03 4.75
C ASP A 105 -25.98 8.17 4.65
N ILE A 106 -26.02 8.98 3.58
CA ILE A 106 -25.05 10.08 3.38
C ILE A 106 -25.02 11.07 4.55
N LEU A 107 -26.16 11.31 5.20
CA LEU A 107 -26.27 12.19 6.36
C LEU A 107 -25.60 11.64 7.63
N THR A 108 -25.21 10.35 7.63
CA THR A 108 -24.53 9.70 8.76
C THR A 108 -23.01 9.70 8.63
N ILE A 109 -22.48 10.27 7.54
CA ILE A 109 -21.03 10.34 7.33
C ILE A 109 -20.41 11.16 8.45
N SER A 110 -19.61 10.49 9.29
CA SER A 110 -18.89 11.11 10.41
C SER A 110 -17.94 12.20 9.91
N GLU A 111 -17.87 13.33 10.62
CA GLU A 111 -16.89 14.41 10.37
C GLU A 111 -15.42 13.95 10.47
N SER A 112 -15.18 12.77 11.06
CA SER A 112 -13.85 12.16 11.18
C SER A 112 -13.26 11.62 9.86
N VAL A 113 -13.97 11.71 8.74
CA VAL A 113 -13.46 11.24 7.43
C VAL A 113 -12.65 12.35 6.76
N SER A 114 -11.46 12.00 6.27
CA SER A 114 -10.55 12.92 5.59
C SER A 114 -10.92 13.17 4.13
N GLY A 115 -11.84 12.37 3.59
CA GLY A 115 -12.33 12.50 2.22
C GLY A 115 -13.44 11.50 1.89
N ILE A 116 -14.14 11.76 0.80
CA ILE A 116 -15.27 10.96 0.32
C ILE A 116 -15.01 10.58 -1.14
N ILE A 117 -15.26 9.31 -1.48
CA ILE A 117 -15.27 8.82 -2.86
C ILE A 117 -16.63 8.21 -3.14
N ALA A 118 -17.36 8.78 -4.09
CA ALA A 118 -18.67 8.29 -4.52
C ALA A 118 -18.52 7.30 -5.68
N ILE A 119 -19.24 6.18 -5.62
CA ILE A 119 -19.29 5.12 -6.64
C ILE A 119 -20.75 4.91 -7.04
N GLY A 120 -21.07 5.15 -8.30
CA GLY A 120 -22.42 5.01 -8.85
C GLY A 120 -22.74 6.09 -9.86
N LYS A 121 -24.00 6.18 -10.27
CA LYS A 121 -24.48 7.05 -11.34
C LYS A 121 -25.58 7.98 -10.86
#